data_AF-A0A2H0KEI5-F1
#
_entry.id   AF-A0A2H0KEI5-F1
#
_cell.length_a   1.000
_cell.length_b   1.000
_cell.length_c   1.000
_cell.angle_alpha   90.00
_cell.angle_beta   90.00
_cell.angle_gamma   90.00
#
_symmetry.space_group_name_H-M   'P 1'
#
loop_
_entity.id
_entity.type
_entity.pdbx_description
1 polymer ?
#
loop_
_entity_poly.entity_id
_entity_poly.type
_entity_poly.pdbx_seq_one_letter_code
_entity_poly.pdbx_strand_id
1 'polypeptide(L)'
;MYKWSNEERLDTLTVQAREGAKRSDILTFKAGKEEATVHIKAGTIEKVIFSYDGDKTVILKKEAQAIVVGEGNTKRDVYHFLKPKGPAPTMRLGITVHRDSGTWSSLPHDFELNTEKGFEEVFFYLLKGGSERAIQVGKGVWFDNHKVDSAWFVHNKTFGTVPMGYHPIVGEPGAIVSYVWVYLAKKEKWEKIK
;
A
#
# COMPACT_ATOMS: atom_id res chain seq x y z
N MET A 1 -10.02 10.12 -12.94
CA MET A 1 -8.91 9.19 -12.62
C MET A 1 -8.17 9.77 -11.43
N TYR A 2 -7.82 8.97 -10.42
CA TYR A 2 -7.06 9.48 -9.27
C TYR A 2 -5.66 9.93 -9.72
N LYS A 3 -5.14 10.97 -9.06
CA LYS A 3 -3.81 11.51 -9.33
C LYS A 3 -2.73 10.66 -8.68
N TRP A 4 -1.51 10.77 -9.19
CA TRP A 4 -0.32 10.23 -8.56
C TRP A 4 0.45 11.31 -7.80
N SER A 5 1.02 10.96 -6.65
CA SER A 5 1.88 11.82 -5.83
C SER A 5 3.33 11.82 -6.30
N ASN A 6 3.71 10.86 -7.13
CA ASN A 6 5.00 10.76 -7.82
C ASN A 6 4.78 10.08 -9.18
N GLU A 7 5.85 9.76 -9.92
CA GLU A 7 5.72 9.06 -11.19
C GLU A 7 5.25 7.60 -11.01
N GLU A 8 4.46 7.12 -11.97
CA GLU A 8 4.08 5.72 -12.06
C GLU A 8 5.30 4.89 -12.50
N ARG A 9 6.03 4.37 -11.52
CA ARG A 9 7.22 3.52 -11.65
C ARG A 9 6.87 2.05 -11.35
N LEU A 10 6.07 1.43 -12.23
CA LEU A 10 5.66 0.02 -12.16
C LEU A 10 5.93 -0.68 -13.50
N ASP A 11 6.06 -1.99 -13.49
CA ASP A 11 6.34 -2.86 -14.64
C ASP A 11 5.26 -3.93 -14.81
N THR A 12 5.15 -4.83 -13.83
CA THR A 12 4.16 -5.92 -13.85
C THR A 12 2.84 -5.50 -13.23
N LEU A 13 2.88 -4.67 -12.19
CA LEU A 13 1.70 -4.23 -11.46
C LEU A 13 1.02 -3.07 -12.19
N THR A 14 -0.27 -3.23 -12.47
CA THR A 14 -1.10 -2.16 -13.02
C THR A 14 -2.20 -1.78 -12.06
N VAL A 15 -2.55 -0.50 -12.04
CA VAL A 15 -3.59 0.05 -11.17
C VAL A 15 -4.68 0.73 -11.96
N GLN A 16 -5.91 0.50 -11.54
CA GLN A 16 -7.09 1.21 -12.02
C GLN A 16 -7.95 1.58 -10.82
N ALA A 17 -8.69 2.66 -10.95
CA ALA A 17 -9.61 3.06 -9.90
C ALA A 17 -10.84 3.75 -10.47
N ARG A 18 -11.97 3.52 -9.81
CA ARG A 18 -13.25 4.15 -10.11
C ARG A 18 -13.73 4.86 -8.87
N GLU A 19 -13.95 6.16 -9.00
CA GLU A 19 -14.57 6.96 -7.95
C GLU A 19 -16.04 6.56 -7.83
N GLY A 20 -16.43 6.16 -6.63
CA GLY A 20 -17.81 5.79 -6.37
C GLY A 20 -18.66 7.05 -6.26
N ALA A 21 -19.53 7.32 -7.25
CA ALA A 21 -20.38 8.51 -7.32
C ALA A 21 -21.36 8.73 -6.13
N LYS A 22 -21.33 7.87 -5.10
CA LYS A 22 -22.06 7.92 -3.80
C LYS A 22 -21.82 6.69 -2.91
N ARG A 23 -21.03 5.70 -3.35
CA ARG A 23 -20.76 4.43 -2.63
C ARG A 23 -19.36 3.95 -2.97
N SER A 24 -18.53 3.81 -1.94
CA SER A 24 -17.21 3.14 -1.91
C SER A 24 -16.24 3.40 -3.08
N ASP A 25 -15.03 3.85 -2.78
CA ASP A 25 -13.96 3.87 -3.78
C ASP A 25 -13.57 2.44 -4.15
N ILE A 26 -13.44 2.15 -5.44
CA ILE A 26 -13.04 0.83 -5.94
C ILE A 26 -11.68 0.95 -6.60
N LEU A 27 -10.71 0.22 -6.08
CA LEU A 27 -9.37 0.09 -6.65
C LEU A 27 -9.23 -1.31 -7.26
N THR A 28 -8.59 -1.42 -8.41
CA THR A 28 -8.27 -2.70 -9.05
C THR A 28 -6.77 -2.75 -9.30
N PHE A 29 -6.13 -3.81 -8.81
CA PHE A 29 -4.71 -4.10 -8.99
C PHE A 29 -4.58 -5.37 -9.80
N LYS A 30 -3.73 -5.38 -10.84
CA LYS A 30 -3.48 -6.59 -11.65
C LYS A 30 -1.99 -6.84 -11.83
N ALA A 31 -1.60 -8.11 -11.77
CA ALA A 31 -0.25 -8.56 -12.07
C ALA A 31 -0.31 -9.98 -12.67
N GLY A 32 -0.04 -10.10 -13.98
CA GLY A 32 -0.16 -11.38 -14.69
C GLY A 32 -1.58 -11.96 -14.59
N LYS A 33 -1.71 -13.13 -13.93
CA LYS A 33 -2.99 -13.83 -13.69
C LYS A 33 -3.70 -13.41 -12.40
N GLU A 34 -3.07 -12.57 -11.58
CA GLU A 34 -3.61 -12.10 -10.30
C GLU A 34 -4.37 -10.79 -10.50
N GLU A 35 -5.59 -10.70 -9.96
CA GLU A 35 -6.38 -9.47 -9.93
C GLU A 35 -7.02 -9.29 -8.54
N ALA A 36 -6.81 -8.12 -7.93
CA ALA A 36 -7.45 -7.75 -6.67
C ALA A 36 -8.32 -6.51 -6.86
N THR A 37 -9.62 -6.63 -6.57
CA THR A 37 -10.56 -5.51 -6.49
C THR A 37 -10.83 -5.17 -5.03
N VAL A 38 -10.44 -3.98 -4.61
CA VAL A 38 -10.52 -3.46 -3.25
C VAL A 38 -11.69 -2.48 -3.15
N HIS A 39 -12.64 -2.77 -2.27
CA HIS A 39 -13.73 -1.87 -1.95
C HIS A 39 -13.39 -1.08 -0.69
N ILE A 40 -13.24 0.23 -0.81
CA ILE A 40 -12.93 1.14 0.28
C ILE A 40 -14.20 1.85 0.73
N LYS A 41 -14.46 1.85 2.04
CA LYS A 41 -15.60 2.54 2.64
C LYS A 41 -15.18 3.11 3.99
N ALA A 42 -15.59 4.35 4.26
CA ALA A 42 -15.26 5.05 5.50
C ALA A 42 -13.76 5.04 5.85
N GLY A 43 -12.90 5.27 4.84
CA GLY A 43 -11.45 5.36 5.03
C GLY A 43 -10.73 4.04 5.29
N THR A 44 -11.37 2.89 5.05
CA THR A 44 -10.77 1.56 5.21
C THR A 44 -11.27 0.58 4.15
N ILE A 45 -10.59 -0.56 4.00
CA ILE A 45 -11.06 -1.66 3.17
C ILE A 45 -12.28 -2.33 3.84
N GLU A 46 -13.39 -2.42 3.09
CA GLU A 46 -14.60 -3.17 3.47
C GLU A 46 -14.47 -4.64 3.05
N LYS A 47 -13.97 -4.89 1.84
CA LYS A 47 -13.69 -6.21 1.30
C LYS A 47 -12.68 -6.17 0.16
N VAL A 48 -12.06 -7.32 -0.11
CA VAL A 48 -11.22 -7.58 -1.28
C VAL A 48 -11.82 -8.75 -2.04
N ILE A 49 -11.97 -8.60 -3.36
CA ILE A 49 -12.30 -9.68 -4.28
C ILE A 49 -11.02 -9.98 -5.04
N PHE A 50 -10.42 -11.12 -4.76
CA PHE A 50 -9.22 -11.59 -5.42
C PHE A 50 -9.55 -12.66 -6.46
N SER A 51 -8.88 -12.64 -7.60
CA SER A 51 -8.99 -13.63 -8.65
C SER A 51 -7.60 -14.11 -9.06
N TYR A 52 -7.43 -15.43 -9.19
CA TYR A 52 -6.25 -16.05 -9.78
C TYR A 52 -6.68 -17.08 -10.82
N ASP A 53 -6.28 -16.89 -12.07
CA ASP A 53 -6.63 -17.79 -13.19
C ASP A 53 -8.14 -18.07 -13.35
N GLY A 54 -8.98 -17.11 -12.97
CA GLY A 54 -10.44 -17.19 -13.01
C GLY A 54 -11.10 -17.63 -11.69
N ASP A 55 -10.34 -18.24 -10.76
CA ASP A 55 -10.84 -18.63 -9.45
C ASP A 55 -10.92 -17.42 -8.52
N LYS A 56 -12.11 -17.18 -7.95
CA LYS A 56 -12.40 -16.00 -7.15
C LYS A 56 -12.51 -16.31 -5.66
N THR A 57 -11.84 -15.50 -4.86
CA THR A 57 -11.93 -15.50 -3.39
C THR A 57 -12.41 -14.12 -2.92
N VAL A 58 -13.41 -14.09 -2.04
CA VAL A 58 -13.87 -12.86 -1.39
C VAL A 58 -13.37 -12.86 0.05
N ILE A 59 -12.74 -11.77 0.46
CA ILE A 59 -12.19 -11.58 1.81
C ILE A 59 -12.83 -10.34 2.40
N LEU A 60 -13.67 -10.52 3.41
CA LEU A 60 -14.31 -9.41 4.13
C LEU A 60 -13.34 -8.82 5.16
N LYS A 61 -13.56 -7.56 5.55
CA LYS A 61 -12.74 -6.89 6.58
C LYS A 61 -12.57 -7.72 7.86
N LYS A 62 -13.61 -8.44 8.30
CA LYS A 62 -13.58 -9.29 9.51
C LYS A 62 -12.68 -10.53 9.40
N GLU A 63 -12.32 -10.91 8.17
CA GLU A 63 -11.46 -12.06 7.86
C GLU A 63 -10.00 -11.65 7.65
N ALA A 64 -9.73 -10.34 7.55
CA ALA A 64 -8.38 -9.82 7.47
C ALA A 64 -7.62 -10.12 8.77
N GLN A 65 -6.34 -10.46 8.65
CA GLN A 65 -5.48 -10.58 9.82
C GLN A 65 -5.18 -9.17 10.35
N ALA A 66 -5.73 -8.84 11.51
CA ALA A 66 -5.51 -7.57 12.17
C ALA A 66 -4.34 -7.69 13.16
N ILE A 67 -3.38 -6.78 13.07
CA ILE A 67 -2.27 -6.66 14.00
C ILE A 67 -2.03 -5.21 14.38
N VAL A 68 -1.51 -4.98 15.58
CA VAL A 68 -0.99 -3.69 16.03
C VAL A 68 0.51 -3.76 15.92
N VAL A 69 1.13 -2.77 15.30
CA VAL A 69 2.57 -2.76 15.12
C VAL A 69 3.14 -1.45 15.65
N GLY A 70 4.35 -1.52 16.23
CA GLY A 70 5.09 -0.37 16.74
C GLY A 70 4.52 0.20 18.04
N GLU A 71 5.13 1.29 18.48
CA GLU A 71 4.83 1.98 19.73
C GLU A 71 5.06 3.49 19.59
N GLY A 72 4.55 4.28 20.54
CA GLY A 72 4.66 5.73 20.50
C GLY A 72 4.22 6.32 19.15
N ASN A 73 5.08 7.13 18.55
CA ASN A 73 4.86 7.76 17.25
C ASN A 73 5.06 6.80 16.06
N THR A 74 5.10 5.48 16.27
CA THR A 74 5.09 4.47 15.19
C THR A 74 3.95 3.46 15.34
N LYS A 75 3.03 3.71 16.28
CA LYS A 75 1.93 2.79 16.60
C LYS A 75 0.81 2.90 15.57
N ARG A 76 0.51 1.78 14.89
CA ARG A 76 -0.53 1.72 13.86
C ARG A 76 -1.22 0.37 13.83
N ASP A 77 -2.43 0.36 13.27
CA ASP A 77 -3.16 -0.86 12.97
C ASP A 77 -2.86 -1.29 11.52
N VAL A 78 -2.63 -2.58 11.32
CA VAL A 78 -2.38 -3.16 10.00
C VAL A 78 -3.34 -4.32 9.78
N TYR A 79 -3.98 -4.35 8.61
CA TYR A 79 -4.92 -5.38 8.22
C TYR A 79 -4.44 -6.06 6.94
N HIS A 80 -4.04 -7.32 7.04
CA HIS A 80 -3.60 -8.13 5.90
C HIS A 80 -4.78 -8.86 5.26
N PHE A 81 -5.00 -8.63 3.97
CA PHE A 81 -6.03 -9.31 3.19
C PHE A 81 -5.41 -10.39 2.29
N LEU A 82 -4.35 -10.07 1.55
CA LEU A 82 -3.56 -11.06 0.81
C LEU A 82 -2.19 -11.21 1.49
N LYS A 83 -1.91 -12.41 1.95
CA LYS A 83 -0.77 -12.76 2.83
C LYS A 83 -0.10 -14.07 2.36
N PRO A 84 1.12 -14.39 2.83
CA PRO A 84 1.74 -15.68 2.59
C PRO A 84 0.79 -16.84 2.82
N LYS A 85 0.91 -17.89 2.01
CA LYS A 85 0.08 -19.10 2.09
C LYS A 85 -1.43 -18.83 1.91
N GLY A 86 -1.79 -17.64 1.44
CA GLY A 86 -3.15 -17.27 1.03
C GLY A 86 -3.40 -17.60 -0.44
N PRO A 87 -4.50 -17.07 -1.03
CA PRO A 87 -4.90 -17.39 -2.39
C PRO A 87 -4.00 -16.76 -3.46
N ALA A 88 -3.23 -15.74 -3.11
CA ALA A 88 -2.40 -14.96 -4.03
C ALA A 88 -0.95 -15.51 -4.08
N PRO A 89 -0.47 -16.01 -5.23
CA PRO A 89 0.91 -16.46 -5.38
C PRO A 89 1.94 -15.39 -5.03
N THR A 90 1.84 -14.19 -5.62
CA THR A 90 2.84 -13.13 -5.42
C THR A 90 2.26 -11.85 -4.82
N MET A 91 0.99 -11.54 -5.09
CA MET A 91 0.39 -10.30 -4.62
C MET A 91 0.20 -10.33 -3.10
N ARG A 92 0.61 -9.24 -2.45
CA ARG A 92 0.34 -8.96 -1.04
C ARG A 92 -0.41 -7.67 -0.94
N LEU A 93 -1.42 -7.64 -0.08
CA LEU A 93 -2.37 -6.54 -0.03
C LEU A 93 -2.90 -6.34 1.38
N GLY A 94 -2.90 -5.10 1.81
CA GLY A 94 -3.46 -4.72 3.08
C GLY A 94 -3.72 -3.23 3.17
N ILE A 95 -4.08 -2.81 4.38
CA ILE A 95 -4.20 -1.40 4.74
C ILE A 95 -3.48 -1.15 6.06
N THR A 96 -2.73 -0.06 6.11
CA THR A 96 -2.17 0.49 7.34
C THR A 96 -2.97 1.70 7.76
N VAL A 97 -3.33 1.80 9.04
CA VAL A 97 -4.13 2.87 9.63
C VAL A 97 -3.38 3.44 10.82
N HIS A 98 -2.90 4.68 10.71
CA HIS A 98 -2.28 5.38 11.83
C HIS A 98 -3.33 5.64 12.90
N ARG A 99 -2.93 5.44 14.16
CA ARG A 99 -3.83 5.69 15.29
C ARG A 99 -3.95 7.17 15.65
N ASP A 100 -2.93 7.96 15.31
CA ASP A 100 -2.86 9.39 15.64
C ASP A 100 -2.10 10.18 14.56
N SER A 101 -2.24 11.50 14.60
CA SER A 101 -1.44 12.43 13.79
C SER A 101 0.02 12.44 14.24
N GLY A 102 0.94 12.81 13.35
CA GLY A 102 2.38 12.79 13.64
C GLY A 102 2.99 11.39 13.85
N THR A 103 2.23 10.33 13.56
CA THR A 103 2.71 8.95 13.57
C THR A 103 3.46 8.64 12.27
N TRP A 104 4.53 7.86 12.37
CA TRP A 104 5.34 7.35 11.27
C TRP A 104 5.01 5.88 11.01
N SER A 105 5.02 5.46 9.75
CA SER A 105 4.95 4.05 9.37
C SER A 105 5.77 3.78 8.12
N SER A 106 5.66 2.55 7.60
CA SER A 106 6.43 2.08 6.44
C SER A 106 7.94 2.18 6.65
N LEU A 107 8.38 1.93 7.88
CA LEU A 107 9.78 1.67 8.16
C LEU A 107 10.21 0.42 7.40
N PRO A 108 11.43 0.40 6.81
CA PRO A 108 11.84 -0.68 5.93
C PRO A 108 11.97 -2.01 6.68
N HIS A 109 11.76 -3.09 5.95
CA HIS A 109 12.12 -4.44 6.36
C HIS A 109 13.56 -4.73 5.93
N ASP A 110 14.23 -5.67 6.61
CA ASP A 110 15.65 -5.97 6.41
C ASP A 110 16.01 -6.26 4.94
N PHE A 111 15.13 -6.93 4.20
CA PHE A 111 15.38 -7.24 2.79
C PHE A 111 15.34 -6.00 1.90
N GLU A 112 14.57 -4.97 2.26
CA GLU A 112 14.39 -3.75 1.46
C GLU A 112 15.65 -2.89 1.48
N LEU A 113 16.46 -3.00 2.54
CA LEU A 113 17.76 -2.33 2.67
C LEU A 113 18.85 -2.96 1.78
N ASN A 114 18.63 -4.19 1.31
CA ASN A 114 19.48 -4.87 0.34
C ASN A 114 18.86 -4.75 -1.05
N THR A 115 18.89 -3.53 -1.60
CA THR A 115 18.14 -3.15 -2.81
C THR A 115 18.46 -4.02 -4.02
N GLU A 116 17.41 -4.41 -4.76
CA GLU A 116 17.52 -5.19 -5.99
C GLU A 116 16.52 -4.70 -7.04
N LYS A 117 16.79 -5.01 -8.32
CA LYS A 117 15.88 -4.73 -9.43
C LYS A 117 14.59 -5.55 -9.30
N GLY A 118 13.46 -4.94 -9.68
CA GLY A 118 12.19 -5.60 -9.97
C GLY A 118 11.18 -5.63 -8.84
N PHE A 119 11.50 -5.07 -7.66
CA PHE A 119 10.50 -4.91 -6.60
C PHE A 119 9.51 -3.81 -6.98
N GLU A 120 8.23 -4.07 -6.76
CA GLU A 120 7.14 -3.16 -7.08
C GLU A 120 6.20 -3.04 -5.89
N GLU A 121 5.91 -1.81 -5.50
CA GLU A 121 4.95 -1.49 -4.46
C GLU A 121 4.24 -0.18 -4.78
N VAL A 122 2.94 -0.15 -4.48
CA VAL A 122 2.08 1.01 -4.69
C VAL A 122 1.21 1.24 -3.47
N PHE A 123 1.09 2.50 -3.08
CA PHE A 123 0.17 2.96 -2.06
C PHE A 123 -1.00 3.74 -2.68
N PHE A 124 -2.19 3.57 -2.11
CA PHE A 124 -3.31 4.50 -2.29
C PHE A 124 -3.60 5.17 -0.95
N TYR A 125 -3.38 6.49 -0.89
CA TYR A 125 -3.42 7.27 0.35
C TYR A 125 -4.85 7.67 0.72
N LEU A 126 -5.21 7.45 1.97
CA LEU A 126 -6.47 7.82 2.62
C LEU A 126 -6.13 8.71 3.81
N LEU A 127 -6.13 10.02 3.59
CA LEU A 127 -5.78 11.03 4.59
C LEU A 127 -7.06 11.64 5.16
N LYS A 128 -7.02 12.01 6.44
CA LYS A 128 -8.11 12.77 7.08
C LYS A 128 -7.55 13.75 8.12
N GLY A 129 -8.30 14.83 8.34
CA GLY A 129 -7.93 15.87 9.30
C GLY A 129 -6.76 16.73 8.82
N GLY A 130 -6.53 17.85 9.52
CA GLY A 130 -5.47 18.80 9.17
C GLY A 130 -5.56 19.27 7.71
N SER A 131 -4.41 19.31 7.04
CA SER A 131 -4.29 19.64 5.61
C SER A 131 -4.63 18.51 4.65
N GLU A 132 -4.95 17.31 5.17
CA GLU A 132 -5.06 16.07 4.40
C GLU A 132 -3.86 15.83 3.45
N ARG A 133 -2.67 16.23 3.91
CA ARG A 133 -1.39 16.07 3.22
C ARG A 133 -0.40 15.37 4.13
N ALA A 134 0.52 14.63 3.52
CA ALA A 134 1.57 13.88 4.19
C ALA A 134 2.88 13.98 3.39
N ILE A 135 3.97 13.52 3.99
CA ILE A 135 5.30 13.47 3.38
C ILE A 135 5.74 12.00 3.34
N GLN A 136 6.03 11.52 2.13
CA GLN A 136 6.62 10.21 1.88
C GLN A 136 8.09 10.41 1.55
N VAL A 137 8.97 9.70 2.27
CA VAL A 137 10.40 9.61 1.94
C VAL A 137 10.60 8.39 1.06
N GLY A 138 11.60 8.43 0.17
CA GLY A 138 12.04 7.29 -0.61
C GLY A 138 13.55 7.35 -0.84
N LYS A 139 14.27 6.38 -0.28
CA LYS A 139 15.71 6.21 -0.45
C LYS A 139 16.03 4.75 -0.78
N GLY A 140 16.48 4.50 -2.00
CA GLY A 140 16.75 3.16 -2.50
C GLY A 140 16.67 3.10 -4.03
N VAL A 141 15.92 2.16 -4.57
CA VAL A 141 15.77 1.96 -6.02
C VAL A 141 14.32 1.72 -6.43
N TRP A 142 13.95 2.19 -7.62
CA TRP A 142 12.71 1.81 -8.30
C TRP A 142 12.81 0.41 -8.92
N PHE A 143 11.71 -0.10 -9.49
CA PHE A 143 11.66 -1.42 -10.12
C PHE A 143 12.73 -1.63 -11.21
N ASP A 144 13.13 -0.57 -11.91
CA ASP A 144 14.11 -0.56 -13.00
C ASP A 144 15.57 -0.40 -12.51
N ASN A 145 15.78 -0.36 -11.19
CA ASN A 145 17.05 -0.12 -10.51
C ASN A 145 17.57 1.32 -10.59
N HIS A 146 16.76 2.28 -11.07
CA HIS A 146 17.11 3.70 -10.93
C HIS A 146 17.08 4.11 -9.46
N LYS A 147 18.14 4.80 -9.02
CA LYS A 147 18.27 5.25 -7.64
C LYS A 147 17.31 6.40 -7.34
N VAL A 148 16.88 6.46 -6.08
CA VAL A 148 16.14 7.59 -5.51
C VAL A 148 16.68 7.89 -4.12
N ASP A 149 16.79 9.17 -3.80
CA ASP A 149 16.96 9.69 -2.45
C ASP A 149 16.21 11.03 -2.41
N SER A 150 14.93 10.99 -2.03
CA SER A 150 14.03 12.13 -2.14
C SER A 150 12.88 12.04 -1.12
N ALA A 151 12.13 13.13 -1.00
CA ALA A 151 10.85 13.18 -0.31
C ALA A 151 9.84 13.95 -1.16
N TRP A 152 8.58 13.56 -1.10
CA TRP A 152 7.51 14.20 -1.85
C TRP A 152 6.23 14.30 -1.02
N PHE A 153 5.40 15.27 -1.39
CA PHE A 153 4.08 15.43 -0.78
C PHE A 153 3.13 14.38 -1.34
N VAL A 154 2.31 13.81 -0.45
CA VAL A 154 1.19 12.95 -0.81
C VAL A 154 -0.11 13.56 -0.34
N HIS A 155 -1.17 13.39 -1.12
CA HIS A 155 -2.48 14.00 -0.86
C HIS A 155 -3.57 12.94 -0.73
N ASN A 156 -4.70 13.32 -0.13
CA ASN A 156 -5.82 12.40 0.04
C ASN A 156 -6.28 11.85 -1.32
N LYS A 157 -6.59 10.56 -1.37
CA LYS A 157 -7.05 9.85 -2.57
C LYS A 157 -6.10 10.00 -3.76
N THR A 158 -4.81 9.79 -3.51
CA THR A 158 -3.79 9.70 -4.58
C THR A 158 -3.07 8.36 -4.53
N PHE A 159 -2.52 7.95 -5.67
CA PHE A 159 -1.58 6.85 -5.73
C PHE A 159 -0.15 7.34 -5.51
N GLY A 160 0.75 6.44 -5.13
CA GLY A 160 2.19 6.69 -5.19
C GLY A 160 2.95 5.38 -5.29
N THR A 161 3.98 5.35 -6.12
CA THR A 161 4.93 4.24 -6.16
C THR A 161 5.90 4.33 -5.00
N VAL A 162 6.29 3.17 -4.46
CA VAL A 162 7.17 3.06 -3.31
C VAL A 162 8.45 2.34 -3.75
N PRO A 163 9.64 2.95 -3.56
CA PRO A 163 10.89 2.31 -3.95
C PRO A 163 11.24 1.19 -2.96
N MET A 164 11.97 0.19 -3.45
CA MET A 164 12.67 -0.72 -2.55
C MET A 164 13.78 0.04 -1.83
N GLY A 165 13.79 0.00 -0.50
CA GLY A 165 14.71 0.78 0.33
C GLY A 165 14.03 1.35 1.56
N TYR A 166 14.54 2.47 2.08
CA TYR A 166 13.96 3.22 3.18
C TYR A 166 12.83 4.13 2.66
N HIS A 167 11.60 3.89 3.09
CA HIS A 167 10.44 4.63 2.56
C HIS A 167 9.35 4.95 3.61
N PRO A 168 9.69 5.63 4.72
CA PRO A 168 8.70 5.97 5.72
C PRO A 168 7.74 7.10 5.27
N ILE A 169 6.59 7.18 5.95
CA ILE A 169 5.56 8.20 5.72
C ILE A 169 5.07 8.81 7.04
N VAL A 170 4.78 10.12 7.02
CA VAL A 170 4.18 10.88 8.13
C VAL A 170 3.17 11.91 7.62
N GLY A 171 2.12 12.15 8.39
CA GLY A 171 1.16 13.23 8.14
C GLY A 171 1.72 14.62 8.46
N GLU A 172 1.28 15.65 7.76
CA GLU A 172 1.44 17.03 8.24
C GLU A 172 0.69 17.23 9.58
N PRO A 173 0.97 18.32 10.33
CA PRO A 173 0.30 18.57 11.60
C PRO A 173 -1.23 18.42 11.52
N GLY A 174 -1.78 17.56 12.39
CA GLY A 174 -3.21 17.25 12.45
C GLY A 174 -3.74 16.29 11.38
N ALA A 175 -2.93 15.92 10.38
CA ALA A 175 -3.30 14.91 9.39
C ALA A 175 -3.02 13.49 9.92
N ILE A 176 -3.98 12.60 9.74
CA ILE A 176 -3.88 11.17 10.09
C ILE A 176 -3.77 10.35 8.82
N VAL A 177 -2.75 9.50 8.75
CA VAL A 177 -2.43 8.72 7.55
C VAL A 177 -3.04 7.32 7.59
N SER A 178 -3.72 6.95 6.52
CA SER A 178 -4.00 5.55 6.20
C SER A 178 -3.66 5.31 4.74
N TYR A 179 -3.30 4.08 4.38
CA TYR A 179 -3.00 3.75 3.00
C TYR A 179 -3.23 2.28 2.72
N VAL A 180 -3.89 2.00 1.60
CA VAL A 180 -3.91 0.67 1.01
C VAL A 180 -2.56 0.44 0.37
N TRP A 181 -1.93 -0.69 0.64
CA TRP A 181 -0.66 -1.06 0.06
C TRP A 181 -0.79 -2.36 -0.72
N VAL A 182 -0.11 -2.41 -1.86
CA VAL A 182 0.05 -3.61 -2.69
C VAL A 182 1.50 -3.72 -3.11
N TYR A 183 2.09 -4.88 -2.91
CA TYR A 183 3.41 -5.21 -3.44
C TYR A 183 3.44 -6.62 -4.01
N LEU A 184 4.44 -6.90 -4.86
CA LEU A 184 4.63 -8.20 -5.48
C LEU A 184 5.83 -8.93 -4.87
N ALA A 185 5.56 -9.99 -4.09
CA ALA A 185 6.57 -10.89 -3.54
C ALA A 185 7.09 -11.87 -4.62
N LYS A 186 7.76 -11.36 -5.67
CA LYS A 186 8.29 -12.18 -6.79
C LYS A 186 9.44 -13.10 -6.39
N LYS A 187 10.05 -12.85 -5.23
CA LYS A 187 11.08 -13.68 -4.60
C LYS A 187 10.62 -14.00 -3.19
N GLU A 188 10.90 -15.21 -2.69
CA GLU A 188 10.50 -15.62 -1.33
C GLU A 188 11.01 -14.67 -0.24
N LYS A 189 12.22 -14.11 -0.43
CA LYS A 189 12.82 -13.15 0.50
C LYS A 189 12.15 -11.77 0.51
N TRP A 190 11.27 -11.46 -0.44
CA TRP A 190 10.56 -10.17 -0.53
C TRP A 190 9.24 -10.19 0.23
N GLU A 191 9.23 -10.83 1.39
CA GLU A 191 8.05 -10.98 2.21
C GLU A 191 8.10 -10.05 3.42
N LYS A 192 7.12 -9.15 3.53
CA LYS A 192 6.98 -8.22 4.66
C LYS A 192 6.15 -8.83 5.79
N ILE A 193 5.24 -9.76 5.46
CA ILE A 193 4.30 -10.35 6.41
C ILE A 193 4.92 -11.62 6.98
N LYS A 194 5.18 -11.61 8.29
CA LYS A 194 5.66 -12.78 9.03
C LYS A 194 4.51 -13.65 9.53
#